data_AF-A0A0U3S4Y1-F1
#
_entry.id   AF-A0A0U3S4Y1-F1
#
_cell.length_a   1.000
_cell.length_b   1.000
_cell.length_c   1.000
_cell.angle_alpha   90.00
_cell.angle_beta   90.00
_cell.angle_gamma   90.00
#
_symmetry.space_group_name_H-M   'P 1'
#
loop_
_entity.id
_entity.type
_entity.pdbx_description
1 polymer ?
#
loop_
_entity_poly.entity_id
_entity_poly.type
_entity_poly.pdbx_seq_one_letter_code
_entity_poly.pdbx_strand_id
1 'polypeptide(L)'
;MRVIWEKEIAAEEIVVSPRPVWKCRSCPVYGKSPSCPPHAPPWKETKELVEHYKRALLIKFEINFENFEEEKRKVLNYILKREEELFKSGNFYATALFPGNCNLCEECEFEKSGECKMPSKVRPSIDAVGIELSKIVKLDFSESVLYGLILID
;
A
#
# COMPACT_ATOMS: atom_id res chain seq x y z
N MET A 1 4.42 -16.28 -3.05
CA MET A 1 4.29 -15.27 -1.98
C MET A 1 3.86 -16.00 -0.72
N ARG A 2 4.47 -15.68 0.42
CA ARG A 2 4.12 -16.23 1.74
C ARG A 2 3.94 -15.10 2.75
N VAL A 3 2.85 -15.11 3.50
CA VAL A 3 2.68 -14.21 4.66
C VAL A 3 3.65 -14.67 5.75
N ILE A 4 4.59 -13.81 6.13
CA ILE A 4 5.51 -14.09 7.25
C ILE A 4 4.77 -13.81 8.57
N TRP A 5 4.11 -12.65 8.66
CA TRP A 5 3.29 -12.28 9.80
C TRP A 5 2.31 -11.15 9.45
N GLU A 6 1.25 -11.07 10.25
CA GLU A 6 0.34 -9.94 10.38
C GLU A 6 0.47 -9.42 11.81
N LYS A 7 0.69 -8.12 11.97
CA LYS A 7 0.84 -7.48 13.29
C LYS A 7 -0.05 -6.26 13.37
N GLU A 8 -0.86 -6.22 14.42
CA GLU A 8 -1.53 -4.99 14.80
C GLU A 8 -0.52 -4.03 15.43
N ILE A 9 -0.58 -2.76 15.04
CA ILE A 9 0.21 -1.65 15.56
C ILE A 9 -0.73 -0.51 15.97
N ALA A 10 -0.28 0.36 16.86
CA ALA A 10 -1.04 1.58 17.14
C ALA A 10 -0.93 2.54 15.95
N ALA A 11 -2.03 3.17 15.56
CA ALA A 11 -2.03 4.11 14.43
C ALA A 11 -1.11 5.32 14.68
N GLU A 12 -0.90 5.70 15.95
CA GLU A 12 0.04 6.76 16.35
C GLU A 12 1.51 6.45 16.04
N GLU A 13 1.87 5.18 15.80
CA GLU A 13 3.22 4.79 15.36
C GLU A 13 3.45 5.11 13.86
N ILE A 14 2.38 5.38 13.10
CA ILE A 14 2.47 5.68 11.67
C ILE A 14 2.94 7.12 11.47
N VAL A 15 4.21 7.25 11.07
CA VAL A 15 4.78 8.55 10.72
C VAL A 15 4.47 8.88 9.25
N VAL A 16 3.71 9.97 9.04
CA VAL A 16 3.42 10.51 7.70
C VAL A 16 4.25 11.77 7.43
N SER A 17 4.91 11.82 6.28
CA SER A 17 5.74 12.96 5.88
C SER A 17 5.82 13.09 4.36
N PRO A 18 6.32 14.23 3.83
CA PRO A 18 6.51 14.38 2.40
C PRO A 18 7.65 13.51 1.84
N ARG A 19 8.53 12.92 2.68
CA ARG A 19 9.76 12.26 2.21
C ARG A 19 9.49 11.09 1.25
N PRO A 20 8.58 10.14 1.54
CA PRO A 20 8.31 9.04 0.61
C PRO A 20 7.73 9.53 -0.72
N VAL A 21 6.82 10.51 -0.68
CA VAL A 21 6.25 11.13 -1.89
C VAL A 21 7.31 11.82 -2.75
N TRP A 22 8.27 12.52 -2.13
CA TRP A 22 9.41 13.09 -2.85
C TRP A 22 10.27 12.01 -3.49
N LYS A 23 10.48 10.87 -2.81
CA LYS A 23 11.21 9.74 -3.39
C LYS A 23 10.46 9.13 -4.58
N CYS A 24 9.12 9.04 -4.52
CA CYS A 24 8.30 8.57 -5.63
C CYS A 24 8.56 9.34 -6.93
N ARG A 25 8.89 10.64 -6.89
CA ARG A 25 9.19 11.44 -8.10
C ARG A 25 10.40 10.95 -8.89
N SER A 26 11.28 10.16 -8.26
CA SER A 26 12.43 9.51 -8.90
C SER A 26 12.14 8.06 -9.33
N CYS A 27 10.93 7.56 -9.12
CA CYS A 27 10.54 6.20 -9.46
C CYS A 27 10.26 6.06 -10.97
N PRO A 28 10.74 5.00 -11.66
CA PRO A 28 10.48 4.78 -13.09
C PRO A 28 9.00 4.64 -13.48
N VAL A 29 8.14 4.37 -12.49
CA VAL A 29 6.68 4.23 -12.66
C VAL A 29 5.88 5.36 -11.99
N TYR A 30 6.53 6.49 -11.67
CA TYR A 30 5.86 7.69 -11.16
C TYR A 30 4.75 8.15 -12.12
N GLY A 31 3.57 8.45 -11.60
CA GLY A 31 2.41 8.92 -12.38
C GLY A 31 1.79 7.87 -13.32
N LYS A 32 2.31 6.64 -13.38
CA LYS A 32 1.82 5.62 -14.33
C LYS A 32 0.56 4.88 -13.88
N SER A 33 0.14 5.03 -12.63
CA SER A 33 -1.06 4.35 -12.13
C SER A 33 -1.85 5.23 -11.17
N PRO A 34 -3.15 4.94 -10.95
CA PRO A 34 -3.96 5.69 -9.99
C PRO A 34 -3.44 5.55 -8.55
N SER A 35 -2.66 4.52 -8.25
CA SER A 35 -2.05 4.30 -6.93
C SER A 35 -0.84 5.17 -6.65
N CYS A 36 -0.35 5.92 -7.64
CA CYS A 36 0.88 6.72 -7.57
C CYS A 36 0.55 8.22 -7.56
N PRO A 37 1.39 9.07 -6.95
CA PRO A 37 1.25 10.51 -7.08
C PRO A 37 1.51 10.91 -8.55
N PRO A 38 0.87 11.98 -9.06
CA PRO A 38 -0.03 12.89 -8.34
C PRO A 38 -1.49 12.40 -8.23
N HIS A 39 -1.79 11.17 -8.64
CA HIS A 39 -3.17 10.64 -8.67
C HIS A 39 -3.63 10.02 -7.35
N ALA A 40 -2.69 9.57 -6.52
CA ALA A 40 -2.95 9.19 -5.13
C ALA A 40 -3.23 10.41 -4.24
N PRO A 41 -3.97 10.25 -3.12
CA PRO A 41 -4.21 11.32 -2.17
C PRO A 41 -2.91 11.99 -1.69
N PRO A 42 -2.90 13.32 -1.48
CA PRO A 42 -1.76 14.02 -0.89
C PRO A 42 -1.42 13.50 0.51
N TRP A 43 -0.13 13.42 0.84
CA TRP A 43 0.33 12.98 2.16
C TRP A 43 -0.25 13.76 3.35
N LYS A 44 -0.68 15.02 3.13
CA LYS A 44 -1.34 15.82 4.17
C LYS A 44 -2.71 15.27 4.54
N GLU A 45 -3.49 14.84 3.54
CA GLU A 45 -4.79 14.19 3.76
C GLU A 45 -4.59 12.82 4.42
N THR A 46 -3.53 12.11 4.09
CA THR A 46 -3.16 10.85 4.77
C THR A 46 -2.81 11.08 6.23
N LYS A 47 -2.11 12.18 6.53
CA LYS A 47 -1.79 12.55 7.91
C LYS A 47 -3.06 12.77 8.73
N GLU A 48 -4.01 13.52 8.20
CA GLU A 48 -5.34 13.73 8.83
C GLU A 48 -6.11 12.42 8.95
N LEU A 49 -6.14 11.60 7.89
CA LEU A 49 -6.82 10.30 7.89
C LEU A 49 -6.33 9.41 9.04
N VAL A 50 -5.01 9.29 9.23
CA VAL A 50 -4.42 8.43 10.27
C VAL A 50 -4.84 8.85 11.67
N GLU A 51 -5.09 10.14 11.92
CA GLU A 51 -5.56 10.66 13.22
C GLU A 51 -6.97 10.14 13.59
N HIS A 52 -7.73 9.65 12.61
CA HIS A 52 -9.06 9.07 12.80
C HIS A 52 -9.06 7.55 13.02
N TYR A 53 -7.88 6.91 13.04
CA TYR A 53 -7.75 5.49 13.36
C TYR A 53 -6.99 5.30 14.68
N LYS A 54 -7.31 4.24 15.41
CA LYS A 54 -6.55 3.83 16.61
C LYS A 54 -5.54 2.75 16.30
N ARG A 55 -5.82 1.91 15.30
CA ARG A 55 -5.07 0.69 15.02
C ARG A 55 -4.78 0.58 13.52
N ALA A 56 -3.75 -0.19 13.19
CA ALA A 56 -3.48 -0.61 11.83
C ALA A 56 -2.91 -2.02 11.82
N LEU A 57 -3.10 -2.73 10.72
CA LEU A 57 -2.53 -4.04 10.48
C LEU A 57 -1.36 -3.90 9.51
N LEU A 58 -0.14 -4.10 10.01
CA LEU A 58 1.07 -4.21 9.19
C LEU A 58 1.27 -5.68 8.81
N ILE A 59 1.52 -5.95 7.54
CA ILE A 59 1.64 -7.30 7.01
C ILE A 59 2.97 -7.44 6.28
N LYS A 60 3.77 -8.43 6.65
CA LYS A 60 5.04 -8.74 5.98
C LYS A 60 4.88 -9.96 5.08
N PHE A 61 5.23 -9.79 3.83
CA PHE A 61 5.20 -10.83 2.81
C PHE A 61 6.61 -11.19 2.36
N GLU A 62 6.91 -12.47 2.31
CA GLU A 62 8.04 -13.02 1.56
C GLU A 62 7.63 -13.21 0.10
N ILE A 63 8.48 -12.79 -0.82
CA ILE A 63 8.24 -12.91 -2.26
C ILE A 63 9.45 -13.52 -2.97
N ASN A 64 9.21 -14.19 -4.09
CA ASN A 64 10.28 -14.52 -5.03
C ASN A 64 10.54 -13.32 -5.96
N PHE A 65 11.73 -12.71 -5.86
CA PHE A 65 12.11 -11.58 -6.72
C PHE A 65 12.33 -11.96 -8.19
N GLU A 66 12.62 -13.22 -8.50
CA GLU A 66 12.73 -13.69 -9.89
C GLU A 66 11.41 -13.49 -10.65
N ASN A 67 10.28 -13.60 -9.93
CA ASN A 67 8.92 -13.40 -10.45
C ASN A 67 8.23 -12.20 -9.78
N PHE A 68 8.97 -11.11 -9.56
CA PHE A 68 8.54 -9.97 -8.76
C PHE A 68 7.14 -9.46 -9.09
N GLU A 69 6.81 -9.26 -10.37
CA GLU A 69 5.50 -8.71 -10.76
C GLU A 69 4.33 -9.66 -10.41
N GLU A 70 4.48 -10.96 -10.65
CA GLU A 70 3.46 -11.93 -10.29
C GLU A 70 3.30 -12.03 -8.77
N GLU A 71 4.41 -12.07 -8.05
CA GLU A 71 4.43 -12.18 -6.58
C GLU A 71 3.83 -10.93 -5.91
N LYS A 72 4.18 -9.74 -6.41
CA LYS A 72 3.57 -8.48 -6.01
C LYS A 72 2.07 -8.48 -6.29
N ARG A 73 1.64 -8.96 -7.46
CA ARG A 73 0.20 -9.06 -7.80
C ARG A 73 -0.54 -9.97 -6.80
N LYS A 74 0.07 -11.07 -6.39
CA LYS A 74 -0.49 -11.93 -5.32
C LYS A 74 -0.59 -11.15 -4.00
N VAL A 75 0.41 -10.35 -3.62
CA VAL A 75 0.36 -9.49 -2.42
C VAL A 75 -0.80 -8.51 -2.49
N LEU A 76 -0.97 -7.81 -3.62
CA LEU A 76 -2.07 -6.84 -3.77
C LEU A 76 -3.44 -7.50 -3.63
N ASN A 77 -3.64 -8.66 -4.27
CA ASN A 77 -4.90 -9.41 -4.15
C ASN A 77 -5.14 -9.94 -2.74
N TYR A 78 -4.08 -10.37 -2.04
CA TYR A 78 -4.19 -10.77 -0.64
C TYR A 78 -4.64 -9.59 0.23
N ILE A 79 -4.02 -8.42 0.08
CA ILE A 79 -4.37 -7.22 0.85
C ILE A 79 -5.84 -6.82 0.61
N LEU A 80 -6.31 -6.85 -0.64
CA LEU A 80 -7.72 -6.56 -0.96
C LEU A 80 -8.68 -7.56 -0.32
N LYS A 81 -8.37 -8.85 -0.37
CA LYS A 81 -9.17 -9.88 0.30
C LYS A 81 -9.19 -9.65 1.81
N ARG A 82 -8.04 -9.31 2.41
CA ARG A 82 -7.92 -9.05 3.84
C ARG A 82 -8.72 -7.82 4.27
N GLU A 83 -8.69 -6.76 3.49
CA GLU A 83 -9.54 -5.56 3.68
C GLU A 83 -11.03 -5.93 3.66
N GLU A 84 -11.46 -6.74 2.69
CA GLU A 84 -12.86 -7.22 2.61
C GLU A 84 -13.27 -8.06 3.83
N GLU A 85 -12.38 -8.94 4.32
CA GLU A 85 -12.61 -9.74 5.52
C GLU A 85 -12.72 -8.88 6.78
N LEU A 86 -11.84 -7.87 6.92
CA LEU A 86 -11.85 -6.92 8.03
C LEU A 86 -13.12 -6.05 8.03
N PHE A 87 -13.57 -5.63 6.85
CA PHE A 87 -14.85 -4.95 6.68
C PHE A 87 -16.02 -5.82 7.17
N LYS A 88 -16.05 -7.09 6.74
CA LYS A 88 -17.10 -8.06 7.13
C LYS A 88 -17.08 -8.38 8.63
N SER A 89 -15.96 -8.21 9.32
CA SER A 89 -15.83 -8.45 10.76
C SER A 89 -16.07 -7.21 11.63
N GLY A 90 -16.50 -6.10 11.04
CA GLY A 90 -16.92 -4.89 11.76
C GLY A 90 -16.00 -3.68 11.61
N ASN A 91 -14.84 -3.81 10.96
CA ASN A 91 -13.95 -2.68 10.67
C ASN A 91 -14.46 -1.98 9.39
N PHE A 92 -15.61 -1.32 9.48
CA PHE A 92 -16.34 -0.81 8.30
C PHE A 92 -15.57 0.21 7.46
N TYR A 93 -14.56 0.84 8.04
CA TYR A 93 -13.67 1.78 7.36
C TYR A 93 -12.26 1.22 7.16
N ALA A 94 -12.11 -0.11 7.12
CA ALA A 94 -10.84 -0.75 6.79
C ALA A 94 -10.29 -0.18 5.47
N THR A 95 -9.09 0.38 5.52
CA THR A 95 -8.47 1.06 4.37
C THR A 95 -7.09 0.49 4.08
N ALA A 96 -7.00 -0.28 3.01
CA ALA A 96 -5.77 -0.90 2.57
C ALA A 96 -4.84 0.04 1.78
N LEU A 97 -3.54 -0.17 1.93
CA LEU A 97 -2.47 0.49 1.20
C LEU A 97 -1.49 -0.54 0.63
N PHE A 98 -1.07 -0.33 -0.61
CA PHE A 98 -0.26 -1.28 -1.36
C PHE A 98 1.26 -1.09 -1.18
N PRO A 99 2.06 -2.17 -1.19
CA PRO A 99 3.51 -2.09 -1.35
C PRO A 99 3.86 -1.69 -2.79
N GLY A 100 4.17 -0.41 -3.01
CA GLY A 100 4.42 0.14 -4.34
C GLY A 100 3.17 0.31 -5.21
N ASN A 101 3.38 0.57 -6.51
CA ASN A 101 2.30 0.82 -7.47
C ASN A 101 1.43 -0.41 -7.74
N CYS A 102 0.16 -0.21 -8.07
CA CYS A 102 -0.74 -1.25 -8.53
C CYS A 102 -0.20 -1.95 -9.80
N ASN A 103 -0.32 -3.28 -9.83
CA ASN A 103 -0.02 -4.12 -11.01
C ASN A 103 -1.09 -5.22 -11.23
N LEU A 104 -2.35 -4.95 -10.83
CA LEU A 104 -3.46 -5.91 -10.91
C LEU A 104 -3.84 -6.31 -12.35
N CYS A 105 -3.55 -5.44 -13.32
CA CYS A 105 -3.70 -5.70 -14.74
C CYS A 105 -2.34 -6.05 -15.35
N GLU A 106 -2.34 -6.77 -16.48
CA GLU A 106 -1.13 -7.01 -17.28
C GLU A 106 -0.67 -5.72 -17.96
N GLU A 107 -1.62 -4.99 -18.57
CA GLU A 107 -1.41 -3.64 -19.09
C GLU A 107 -2.33 -2.64 -18.39
N CYS A 108 -1.77 -1.54 -17.90
CA CYS A 108 -2.54 -0.51 -17.22
C CYS A 108 -3.20 0.46 -18.20
N GLU A 109 -4.53 0.35 -18.35
CA GLU A 109 -5.32 1.27 -19.21
C GLU A 109 -5.18 2.74 -18.78
N PHE A 110 -4.96 2.98 -17.48
CA PHE A 110 -4.80 4.31 -16.94
C PHE A 110 -3.62 5.06 -17.57
N GLU A 111 -2.54 4.35 -17.95
CA GLU A 111 -1.40 4.99 -18.64
C GLU A 111 -1.78 5.56 -20.01
N LYS A 112 -2.77 4.96 -20.68
CA LYS A 112 -3.19 5.34 -22.03
C LYS A 112 -4.31 6.38 -22.01
N SER A 113 -5.28 6.20 -21.11
CA SER A 113 -6.55 6.95 -21.10
C SER A 113 -6.70 7.90 -19.91
N GLY A 114 -5.92 7.72 -18.84
CA GLY A 114 -6.17 8.36 -17.55
C GLY A 114 -7.33 7.74 -16.76
N GLU A 115 -7.92 6.63 -17.23
CA GLU A 115 -9.05 5.97 -16.59
C GLU A 115 -8.71 4.56 -16.12
N CYS A 116 -9.00 4.26 -14.86
CA CYS A 116 -8.81 2.92 -14.31
C CYS A 116 -10.04 2.05 -14.60
N LYS A 117 -9.84 0.88 -15.22
CA LYS A 117 -10.91 -0.12 -15.43
C LYS A 117 -11.30 -0.90 -14.16
N MET A 118 -10.55 -0.77 -13.07
CA MET A 118 -10.82 -1.45 -11.78
C MET A 118 -10.76 -0.47 -10.59
N PRO A 119 -11.55 0.62 -10.59
CA PRO A 119 -11.45 1.68 -9.59
C PRO A 119 -11.78 1.18 -8.18
N SER A 120 -12.64 0.16 -8.03
CA SER A 120 -12.96 -0.44 -6.73
C SER A 120 -11.83 -1.27 -6.12
N LYS A 121 -10.84 -1.70 -6.93
CA LYS A 121 -9.73 -2.56 -6.48
C LYS A 121 -8.42 -1.80 -6.28
N VAL A 122 -8.20 -0.68 -6.96
CA VAL A 122 -6.94 0.05 -6.80
C VAL A 122 -6.88 0.66 -5.40
N ARG A 123 -5.72 0.56 -4.74
CA ARG A 123 -5.39 1.27 -3.51
C ARG A 123 -4.14 2.10 -3.71
N PRO A 124 -4.02 3.26 -3.03
CA PRO A 124 -2.78 4.01 -3.03
C PRO A 124 -1.61 3.18 -2.51
N SER A 125 -0.41 3.48 -3.01
CA SER A 125 0.81 2.93 -2.43
C SER A 125 1.11 3.58 -1.07
N ILE A 126 1.66 2.82 -0.13
CA ILE A 126 2.13 3.33 1.18
C ILE A 126 3.07 4.54 1.01
N ASP A 127 4.04 4.45 0.09
CA ASP A 127 4.98 5.54 -0.19
C ASP A 127 4.30 6.72 -0.90
N ALA A 128 3.31 6.44 -1.76
CA ALA A 128 2.58 7.48 -2.50
C ALA A 128 1.79 8.41 -1.58
N VAL A 129 1.35 7.88 -0.44
CA VAL A 129 0.59 8.63 0.58
C VAL A 129 1.48 9.14 1.72
N GLY A 130 2.81 8.96 1.63
CA GLY A 130 3.78 9.58 2.52
C GLY A 130 4.03 8.85 3.85
N ILE A 131 3.64 7.59 4.00
CA ILE A 131 3.92 6.81 5.21
C ILE A 131 5.38 6.34 5.21
N GLU A 132 6.12 6.64 6.28
CA GLU A 132 7.51 6.22 6.46
C GLU A 132 7.60 4.81 7.07
N LEU A 133 7.60 3.75 6.24
CA LEU A 133 7.70 2.35 6.73
C LEU A 133 8.89 2.10 7.67
N SER A 134 10.03 2.76 7.43
CA SER A 134 11.22 2.64 8.28
C SER A 134 11.04 3.14 9.72
N LYS A 135 9.96 3.86 10.01
CA LYS A 135 9.60 4.30 11.37
C LYS A 135 8.76 3.27 12.11
N ILE A 136 8.12 2.35 11.39
CA ILE A 136 7.21 1.34 11.92
C ILE A 136 7.91 -0.02 12.05
N VAL A 137 8.80 -0.34 11.09
CA VAL A 137 9.51 -1.62 11.05
C VAL A 137 10.96 -1.44 10.62
N LYS A 138 11.85 -2.29 11.15
CA LYS A 138 13.24 -2.38 10.67
C LYS A 138 13.25 -2.98 9.27
N LEU A 139 13.70 -2.20 8.30
CA LEU A 139 13.90 -2.65 6.92
C LEU A 139 15.25 -3.36 6.79
N ASP A 140 15.22 -4.62 6.39
CA ASP A 140 16.41 -5.40 6.04
C ASP A 140 16.43 -5.62 4.53
N PHE A 141 17.38 -4.94 3.85
CA PHE A 141 17.50 -5.00 2.40
C PHE A 141 18.12 -6.31 1.89
N SER A 142 18.56 -7.21 2.78
CA SER A 142 18.94 -8.57 2.40
C SER A 142 17.74 -9.51 2.27
N GLU A 143 16.57 -9.10 2.79
CA GLU A 143 15.34 -9.87 2.72
C GLU A 143 14.54 -9.56 1.46
N SER A 144 13.99 -10.62 0.87
CA SER A 144 13.10 -10.54 -0.27
C SER A 144 11.64 -10.34 0.19
N VAL A 145 11.30 -9.14 0.66
CA VAL A 145 10.02 -8.88 1.33
C VAL A 145 9.27 -7.63 0.84
N LEU A 146 7.95 -7.66 0.96
CA LEU A 146 7.05 -6.52 0.78
C LEU A 146 6.22 -6.29 2.05
N TYR A 147 5.81 -5.04 2.29
CA TYR A 147 4.99 -4.67 3.43
C TYR A 147 3.65 -4.08 2.96
N GLY A 148 2.53 -4.67 3.40
CA GLY A 148 1.20 -4.10 3.26
C GLY A 148 0.76 -3.42 4.55
N LEU A 149 -0.15 -2.45 4.45
CA LEU A 149 -0.73 -1.78 5.62
C LEU A 149 -2.24 -1.66 5.41
N ILE A 150 -3.02 -1.94 6.46
CA ILE A 150 -4.47 -1.71 6.46
C ILE A 150 -4.83 -0.92 7.72
N LEU A 151 -5.35 0.29 7.56
CA LEU A 151 -5.91 1.04 8.70
C LEU A 151 -7.20 0.36 9.15
N ILE A 152 -7.36 0.12 10.45
CA ILE A 152 -8.51 -0.59 11.02
C ILE A 152 -8.96 0.06 12.33
N ASP A 153 -10.26 0.13 12.56
CA ASP A 153 -10.84 0.43 13.87
C ASP A 153 -12.22 -0.23 13.99
#